data_AF-A0A7C0WVT1-F1
#
_entry.id   AF-A0A7C0WVT1-F1
#
_cell.length_a   1.000
_cell.length_b   1.000
_cell.length_c   1.000
_cell.angle_alpha   90.00
_cell.angle_beta   90.00
_cell.angle_gamma   90.00
#
_symmetry.space_group_name_H-M   'P 1'
#
loop_
_entity.id
_entity.type
_entity.pdbx_description
1 polymer ?
#
loop_
_entity_poly.entity_id
_entity_poly.type
_entity_poly.pdbx_seq_one_letter_code
_entity_poly.pdbx_strand_id
1 'polypeptide(L)'
;MLSIDERWDLIDKISKKTVKFGKYKHTLKDAVGELTVKPLTGIPVAVAVLYGFWSVFSSFAGFCTDGFLVKIFDGYWLPWLQNIFPGGLHNWLYNLMVDAGHIENGVLVPSDNCFEAFGVLTSGLFVPFGVVLPAVFIFYLMMTLLEDIGYLPRLAVLIDTILHKIGLHGYAIVPTILGFGCNVPAVTATRILETKKQRFMMMTLLGIFIPCGAQLGIMEEVI
;
A
#
# COMPACT_ATOMS: atom_id res chain seq x y z
N MET A 1 -20.11 -20.31 -53.99
CA MET A 1 -20.29 -19.29 -52.94
C MET A 1 -21.68 -19.53 -52.38
N LEU A 2 -21.80 -19.96 -51.11
CA LEU A 2 -23.11 -20.26 -50.51
C LEU A 2 -24.01 -19.03 -50.59
N SER A 3 -25.31 -19.24 -50.86
CA SER A 3 -26.29 -18.15 -50.86
C SER A 3 -26.42 -17.56 -49.44
N ILE A 4 -26.96 -16.35 -49.33
CA ILE A 4 -27.12 -15.68 -48.04
C ILE A 4 -27.99 -16.52 -47.09
N ASP A 5 -29.07 -17.12 -47.60
CA ASP A 5 -29.98 -17.95 -46.82
C ASP A 5 -29.32 -19.25 -46.35
N GLU A 6 -28.54 -19.90 -47.22
CA GLU A 6 -27.79 -21.11 -46.86
C GLU A 6 -26.75 -20.85 -45.77
N ARG A 7 -26.15 -19.65 -45.72
CA ARG A 7 -25.21 -19.26 -44.66
C ARG A 7 -25.92 -19.05 -43.33
N TRP A 8 -27.10 -18.43 -43.32
CA TRP A 8 -27.88 -18.25 -42.10
C TRP A 8 -28.36 -19.57 -41.50
N ASP A 9 -28.80 -20.51 -42.35
CA ASP A 9 -29.16 -21.86 -41.90
C ASP A 9 -27.98 -22.62 -41.30
N LEU A 10 -26.79 -22.47 -41.89
CA LEU A 10 -25.57 -23.09 -41.39
C LEU A 10 -25.15 -22.52 -40.02
N ILE A 11 -25.28 -21.21 -39.85
CA ILE A 11 -25.03 -20.52 -38.57
C ILE A 11 -26.01 -20.97 -37.50
N ASP A 12 -27.31 -21.08 -37.80
CA ASP A 12 -28.31 -21.52 -36.83
C ASP A 12 -28.10 -22.98 -36.42
N LYS A 13 -27.73 -23.84 -37.37
CA LYS A 13 -27.42 -25.26 -37.12
C LYS A 13 -26.17 -25.45 -36.27
N ILE A 14 -25.16 -24.59 -36.44
CA ILE A 14 -23.96 -24.57 -35.59
C ILE A 14 -24.31 -24.04 -34.20
N SER A 15 -25.00 -22.89 -34.13
CA SER A 15 -25.42 -22.25 -32.87
C SER A 15 -26.22 -23.20 -31.98
N LYS A 16 -27.19 -23.94 -32.54
CA LYS A 16 -27.97 -24.95 -31.80
C LYS A 16 -27.14 -26.12 -31.29
N LYS A 17 -26.02 -26.47 -31.93
CA LYS A 17 -25.13 -27.56 -31.49
C LYS A 17 -24.16 -27.12 -30.40
N THR A 18 -23.73 -25.87 -30.40
CA THR A 18 -22.70 -25.36 -29.50
C THR A 18 -23.25 -24.59 -28.31
N VAL A 19 -24.40 -23.92 -28.46
CA VAL A 19 -24.99 -23.09 -27.40
C VAL A 19 -25.89 -23.94 -26.50
N LYS A 20 -25.40 -24.26 -25.31
CA LYS A 20 -26.21 -24.81 -24.22
C LYS A 20 -26.73 -23.67 -23.35
N PHE A 21 -28.04 -23.42 -23.37
CA PHE A 21 -28.67 -22.49 -22.46
C PHE A 21 -28.81 -23.13 -21.07
N GLY A 22 -27.91 -22.78 -20.15
CA GLY A 22 -28.03 -23.14 -18.74
C GLY A 22 -28.75 -22.03 -17.97
N LYS A 23 -29.64 -22.38 -17.03
CA LYS A 23 -30.12 -21.43 -16.03
C LYS A 23 -28.95 -21.11 -15.09
N TYR A 24 -28.45 -19.88 -15.13
CA TYR A 24 -27.44 -19.39 -14.19
C TYR A 24 -28.02 -19.44 -12.78
N LYS A 25 -27.49 -20.31 -11.91
CA LYS A 25 -27.86 -20.34 -10.50
C LYS A 25 -27.03 -19.28 -9.78
N HIS A 26 -27.70 -18.28 -9.21
CA HIS A 26 -27.06 -17.31 -8.32
C HIS A 26 -26.23 -18.05 -7.27
N THR A 27 -24.91 -17.90 -7.34
CA THR A 27 -24.01 -18.43 -6.33
C THR A 27 -23.81 -17.36 -5.26
N LEU A 28 -23.46 -17.74 -4.02
CA LEU A 28 -23.14 -16.77 -2.97
C LEU A 28 -22.04 -15.77 -3.40
N LYS A 29 -21.12 -16.21 -4.28
CA LYS A 29 -20.14 -15.34 -4.94
C LYS A 29 -20.76 -14.26 -5.84
N ASP A 30 -21.86 -14.55 -6.54
CA ASP A 30 -22.59 -13.57 -7.36
C ASP A 30 -23.37 -12.59 -6.52
N ALA A 31 -23.98 -13.04 -5.43
CA ALA A 31 -24.73 -12.17 -4.51
C ALA A 31 -23.80 -11.18 -3.81
N VAL A 32 -22.61 -11.63 -3.38
CA VAL A 32 -21.56 -10.74 -2.85
C VAL A 32 -21.03 -9.81 -3.95
N GLY A 33 -20.89 -10.31 -5.18
CA GLY A 33 -20.52 -9.52 -6.36
C GLY A 33 -21.50 -8.36 -6.62
N GLU A 34 -22.79 -8.63 -6.73
CA GLU A 34 -23.83 -7.62 -6.93
C GLU A 34 -23.95 -6.64 -5.77
N LEU A 35 -23.77 -7.10 -4.53
CA LEU A 35 -23.80 -6.24 -3.34
C LEU A 35 -22.64 -5.23 -3.33
N THR A 36 -21.46 -5.64 -3.79
CA THR A 36 -20.28 -4.76 -3.93
C THR A 36 -20.37 -3.78 -5.09
N VAL A 37 -21.17 -4.05 -6.12
CA VAL A 37 -21.26 -3.21 -7.34
C VAL A 37 -22.35 -2.14 -7.23
N LYS A 38 -23.38 -2.34 -6.40
CA LYS A 38 -24.42 -1.32 -6.19
C LYS A 38 -23.84 -0.09 -5.49
N PRO A 39 -24.01 1.13 -6.02
CA PRO A 39 -23.36 2.33 -5.48
C PRO A 39 -23.78 2.66 -4.03
N LEU A 40 -24.98 2.26 -3.61
CA LEU A 40 -25.47 2.54 -2.25
C LEU A 40 -24.95 1.55 -1.19
N THR A 41 -24.79 0.27 -1.53
CA THR A 41 -24.32 -0.79 -0.61
C THR A 41 -22.84 -1.12 -0.78
N GLY A 42 -22.27 -0.85 -1.95
CA GLY A 42 -20.88 -1.11 -2.29
C GLY A 42 -19.91 -0.16 -1.59
N ILE A 43 -20.26 1.11 -1.39
CA ILE A 43 -19.41 2.07 -0.67
C ILE A 43 -19.24 1.68 0.81
N PRO A 44 -20.31 1.37 1.59
CA PRO A 44 -20.15 0.89 2.97
C PRO A 44 -19.33 -0.41 3.06
N VAL A 45 -19.57 -1.35 2.15
CA VAL A 45 -18.79 -2.61 2.11
C VAL A 45 -17.33 -2.32 1.76
N ALA A 46 -17.07 -1.35 0.89
CA ALA A 46 -15.71 -0.95 0.57
C ALA A 46 -14.95 -0.31 1.72
N VAL A 47 -15.61 0.58 2.45
CA VAL A 47 -15.04 1.14 3.68
C VAL A 47 -14.79 0.03 4.70
N ALA A 48 -15.73 -0.90 4.90
CA ALA A 48 -15.57 -1.99 5.85
C ALA A 48 -14.41 -2.94 5.49
N VAL A 49 -14.25 -3.28 4.21
CA VAL A 49 -13.15 -4.15 3.74
C VAL A 49 -11.82 -3.42 3.83
N LEU A 50 -11.75 -2.15 3.41
CA LEU A 50 -10.52 -1.36 3.52
C LEU A 50 -10.12 -1.12 4.98
N TYR A 51 -11.09 -0.87 5.86
CA TYR A 51 -10.85 -0.75 7.30
C TYR A 51 -10.35 -2.07 7.90
N GLY A 52 -10.99 -3.20 7.57
CA GLY A 52 -10.53 -4.52 8.00
C GLY A 52 -9.13 -4.84 7.52
N PHE A 53 -8.84 -4.54 6.24
CA PHE A 53 -7.51 -4.66 5.67
C PHE A 53 -6.48 -3.81 6.44
N TRP A 54 -6.80 -2.54 6.69
CA TRP A 54 -5.90 -1.62 7.39
C TRP A 54 -5.66 -2.03 8.84
N SER A 55 -6.70 -2.49 9.53
CA SER A 55 -6.61 -2.98 10.92
C SER A 55 -5.74 -4.23 11.03
N VAL A 56 -5.90 -5.19 10.11
CA VAL A 56 -5.05 -6.39 10.07
C VAL A 56 -3.62 -6.02 9.70
N PHE A 57 -3.44 -5.17 8.71
CA PHE A 57 -2.13 -4.69 8.27
C PHE A 57 -1.38 -3.99 9.40
N SER A 58 -1.97 -2.98 10.04
CA SER A 58 -1.35 -2.22 11.13
C SER A 58 -1.01 -3.11 12.33
N SER A 59 -1.89 -4.03 12.70
CA SER A 59 -1.63 -4.97 13.80
C SER A 59 -0.43 -5.87 13.51
N PHE A 60 -0.35 -6.41 12.29
CA PHE A 60 0.73 -7.32 11.91
C PHE A 60 2.04 -6.59 11.64
N ALA A 61 1.98 -5.42 10.99
CA ALA A 61 3.13 -4.56 10.75
C ALA A 61 3.72 -4.06 12.08
N GLY A 62 2.91 -3.50 12.98
CA GLY A 62 3.34 -3.04 14.29
C GLY A 62 3.93 -4.15 15.16
N PHE A 63 3.38 -5.37 15.09
CA PHE A 63 3.98 -6.53 15.76
C PHE A 63 5.39 -6.84 15.24
N CYS A 64 5.58 -6.81 13.91
CA CYS A 64 6.88 -7.10 13.29
C CYS A 64 7.90 -5.97 13.47
N THR A 65 7.48 -4.71 13.36
CA THR A 65 8.36 -3.55 13.53
C THR A 65 8.61 -3.30 15.00
N ASP A 66 7.62 -2.78 15.72
CA ASP A 66 7.75 -2.25 17.09
C ASP A 66 7.90 -3.38 18.11
N GLY A 67 7.25 -4.51 17.84
CA GLY A 67 7.31 -5.69 18.70
C GLY A 67 8.65 -6.42 18.65
N PHE A 68 9.30 -6.49 17.47
CA PHE A 68 10.46 -7.36 17.25
C PHE A 68 11.70 -6.58 16.77
N LEU A 69 11.63 -5.92 15.61
CA LEU A 69 12.82 -5.30 15.00
C LEU A 69 13.33 -4.11 15.78
N VAL A 70 12.45 -3.22 16.24
CA VAL A 70 12.84 -2.05 17.05
C VAL A 70 13.58 -2.49 18.31
N LYS A 71 13.01 -3.46 19.06
CA LYS A 71 13.65 -3.98 20.28
C LYS A 71 15.01 -4.64 20.05
N ILE A 72 15.19 -5.31 18.92
CA ILE A 72 16.48 -5.93 18.58
C ILE A 72 17.52 -4.86 18.25
N PHE A 73 17.14 -3.85 17.47
CA PHE A 73 18.04 -2.78 17.10
C PHE A 73 18.41 -1.90 18.31
N ASP A 74 17.44 -1.55 19.14
CA ASP A 74 17.69 -0.76 20.35
C ASP A 74 18.46 -1.57 21.41
N GLY A 75 18.16 -2.86 21.58
CA GLY A 75 18.78 -3.69 22.60
C GLY A 75 20.17 -4.25 22.24
N TYR A 76 20.45 -4.47 20.95
CA TYR A 76 21.71 -5.11 20.51
C TYR A 76 22.51 -4.28 19.52
N TRP A 77 21.87 -3.65 18.54
CA TRP A 77 22.58 -2.95 17.46
C TRP A 77 23.18 -1.63 17.93
N LEU A 78 22.39 -0.83 18.65
CA LEU A 78 22.80 0.48 19.14
C LEU A 78 23.92 0.40 20.19
N PRO A 79 23.82 -0.44 21.24
CA PRO A 79 24.90 -0.58 22.22
C PRO A 79 26.17 -1.17 21.60
N TRP A 80 26.04 -2.06 20.61
CA TRP A 80 27.19 -2.61 19.90
C TRP A 80 27.94 -1.52 19.12
N LEU A 81 27.21 -0.66 18.40
CA LEU A 81 27.78 0.47 17.65
C LEU A 81 28.45 1.50 18.56
N GLN A 82 27.81 1.84 19.69
CA GLN A 82 28.36 2.76 20.68
C GLN A 82 29.65 2.22 21.32
N ASN A 83 29.78 0.89 21.49
CA ASN A 83 30.99 0.27 22.05
C ASN A 83 32.15 0.15 21.05
N ILE A 84 31.86 -0.02 19.75
CA ILE A 84 32.90 -0.31 18.75
C ILE A 84 33.53 0.95 18.15
N PHE A 85 32.80 2.07 18.12
CA PHE A 85 33.31 3.31 17.54
C PHE A 85 34.18 4.10 18.52
N PRO A 86 35.49 4.26 18.24
CA PRO A 86 36.37 5.06 19.09
C PRO A 86 36.09 6.54 18.89
N GLY A 87 35.66 7.23 19.95
CA GLY A 87 35.56 8.69 19.94
C GLY A 87 34.55 9.31 20.88
N GLY A 88 33.55 8.54 21.33
CA GLY A 88 32.47 9.04 22.19
C GLY A 88 31.73 10.25 21.63
N LEU A 89 30.79 10.81 22.40
CA LEU A 89 29.95 11.94 21.98
C LEU A 89 30.70 13.26 21.64
N HIS A 90 32.00 13.33 21.95
CA HIS A 90 32.81 14.53 21.69
C HIS A 90 33.39 14.58 20.28
N ASN A 91 33.43 13.44 19.58
CA ASN A 91 33.96 13.38 18.23
C ASN A 91 32.85 13.59 17.19
N TRP A 92 33.05 14.58 16.30
CA TRP A 92 32.10 14.86 15.22
C TRP A 92 31.79 13.64 14.34
N LEU A 93 32.78 12.77 14.09
CA LEU A 93 32.59 11.54 13.32
C LEU A 93 31.68 10.55 14.04
N TYR A 94 31.78 10.45 15.36
CA TYR A 94 30.88 9.61 16.16
C TYR A 94 29.46 10.17 16.14
N ASN A 95 29.29 11.48 16.27
CA ASN A 95 27.98 12.13 16.24
C ASN A 95 27.29 12.00 14.87
N LEU A 96 28.06 11.99 13.78
CA LEU A 96 27.52 11.80 12.44
C LEU A 96 27.19 10.33 12.14
N MET A 97 28.05 9.40 12.56
CA MET A 97 27.93 8.00 12.15
C MET A 97 27.06 7.17 13.10
N VAL A 98 27.15 7.42 14.41
CA VAL A 98 26.63 6.53 15.45
C VAL A 98 25.51 7.19 16.23
N ASP A 99 25.78 8.28 16.92
CA ASP A 99 24.81 8.86 17.84
C ASP A 99 25.10 10.33 18.07
N ALA A 100 24.22 11.20 17.59
CA ALA A 100 24.27 12.63 17.82
C ALA A 100 24.07 12.98 19.30
N GLY A 101 23.53 12.04 20.08
CA GLY A 101 23.18 12.19 21.49
C GLY A 101 22.00 13.12 21.69
N HIS A 102 21.47 13.10 22.91
CA HIS A 102 20.49 14.07 23.36
C HIS A 102 21.05 14.86 24.55
N ILE A 103 20.59 16.09 24.73
CA ILE A 103 21.01 16.96 25.84
C ILE A 103 20.02 16.78 26.98
N GLU A 104 20.39 16.00 27.98
CA GLU A 104 19.64 15.91 29.23
C GLU A 104 20.32 16.75 30.31
N ASN A 105 19.58 17.71 30.88
CA ASN A 105 20.07 18.56 31.98
C ASN A 105 21.40 19.27 31.70
N GLY A 106 21.68 19.62 30.44
CA GLY A 106 22.90 20.31 30.01
C GLY A 106 24.12 19.41 29.81
N VAL A 107 23.95 18.07 29.87
CA VAL A 107 25.00 17.08 29.59
C VAL A 107 24.60 16.29 28.34
N LEU A 108 25.55 16.07 27.43
CA LEU A 108 25.36 15.20 26.26
C LEU A 108 25.39 13.73 26.72
N VAL A 109 24.25 13.06 26.59
CA VAL A 109 24.05 11.66 26.96
C VAL A 109 23.81 10.85 25.68
N PRO A 110 24.38 9.63 25.54
CA PRO A 110 24.03 8.73 24.44
C PRO A 110 22.53 8.42 24.44
N SER A 111 21.96 8.30 23.24
CA SER A 111 20.53 8.05 23.04
C SER A 111 20.19 6.60 23.39
N ASP A 112 19.03 6.38 24.00
CA ASP A 112 18.57 5.03 24.37
C ASP A 112 17.88 4.28 23.21
N ASN A 113 17.45 5.02 22.17
CA ASN A 113 16.69 4.48 21.04
C ASN A 113 17.34 4.82 19.69
N CYS A 114 17.23 3.91 18.72
CA CYS A 114 17.70 4.11 17.35
C CYS A 114 16.95 5.22 16.61
N PHE A 115 15.76 5.61 17.06
CA PHE A 115 15.03 6.74 16.50
C PHE A 115 15.63 8.10 16.87
N GLU A 116 16.26 8.19 18.05
CA GLU A 116 16.77 9.45 18.61
C GLU A 116 18.28 9.62 18.40
N ALA A 117 18.99 8.55 18.06
CA ALA A 117 20.43 8.60 17.80
C ALA A 117 20.81 9.49 16.60
N PHE A 118 19.92 9.68 15.63
CA PHE A 118 20.12 10.45 14.39
C PHE A 118 21.42 10.16 13.60
N GLY A 119 22.09 9.03 13.87
CA GLY A 119 23.32 8.63 13.20
C GLY A 119 23.05 7.92 11.87
N VAL A 120 24.00 8.00 10.93
CA VAL A 120 23.87 7.33 9.62
C VAL A 120 23.80 5.80 9.75
N LEU A 121 24.59 5.19 10.66
CA LEU A 121 24.64 3.74 10.87
C LEU A 121 23.59 3.23 11.88
N THR A 122 23.08 4.12 12.73
CA THR A 122 21.97 3.83 13.65
C THR A 122 20.66 4.14 12.94
N SER A 123 20.09 5.34 13.10
CA SER A 123 18.80 5.74 12.55
C SER A 123 18.75 5.60 11.03
N GLY A 124 19.82 5.96 10.32
CA GLY A 124 19.89 5.92 8.86
C GLY A 124 19.81 4.50 8.28
N LEU A 125 20.30 3.49 9.00
CA LEU A 125 20.20 2.08 8.59
C LEU A 125 18.97 1.41 9.20
N PHE A 126 18.68 1.70 10.46
CA PHE A 126 17.58 1.12 11.21
C PHE A 126 16.22 1.46 10.60
N VAL A 127 15.97 2.72 10.23
CA VAL A 127 14.67 3.10 9.65
C VAL A 127 14.35 2.31 8.36
N PRO A 128 15.23 2.27 7.34
CA PRO A 128 14.92 1.52 6.12
C PRO A 128 14.84 0.00 6.34
N PHE A 129 15.73 -0.59 7.13
CA PHE A 129 15.81 -2.05 7.28
C PHE A 129 14.92 -2.61 8.39
N GLY A 130 14.81 -1.90 9.51
CA GLY A 130 14.05 -2.31 10.69
C GLY A 130 12.57 -1.93 10.65
N VAL A 131 12.22 -0.85 9.94
CA VAL A 131 10.84 -0.34 9.92
C VAL A 131 10.21 -0.41 8.52
N VAL A 132 10.85 0.22 7.53
CA VAL A 132 10.23 0.40 6.20
C VAL A 132 10.16 -0.90 5.41
N LEU A 133 11.27 -1.64 5.29
CA LEU A 133 11.32 -2.86 4.48
C LEU A 133 10.32 -3.94 4.93
N PRO A 134 10.24 -4.30 6.23
CA PRO A 134 9.25 -5.26 6.72
C PRO A 134 7.81 -4.78 6.51
N ALA A 135 7.52 -3.50 6.81
CA ALA A 135 6.19 -2.95 6.64
C ALA A 135 5.75 -2.96 5.17
N VAL A 136 6.64 -2.57 4.25
CA VAL A 136 6.37 -2.60 2.80
C VAL A 136 6.18 -4.03 2.30
N PHE A 137 7.00 -4.98 2.75
CA PHE A 137 6.85 -6.39 2.39
C PHE A 137 5.49 -6.95 2.79
N ILE A 138 5.07 -6.71 4.04
CA ILE A 138 3.76 -7.12 4.56
C ILE A 138 2.63 -6.43 3.79
N PHE A 139 2.77 -5.13 3.51
CA PHE A 139 1.78 -4.37 2.75
C PHE A 139 1.55 -4.98 1.37
N TYR A 140 2.64 -5.28 0.64
CA TYR A 140 2.56 -5.90 -0.67
C TYR A 140 1.96 -7.31 -0.63
N LEU A 141 2.36 -8.12 0.36
CA LEU A 141 1.79 -9.46 0.56
C LEU A 141 0.26 -9.39 0.74
N MET A 142 -0.20 -8.49 1.60
CA MET A 142 -1.62 -8.23 1.86
C MET A 142 -2.34 -7.67 0.61
N MET A 143 -1.71 -6.76 -0.13
CA MET A 143 -2.25 -6.22 -1.38
C MET A 143 -2.44 -7.29 -2.46
N THR A 144 -1.46 -8.18 -2.63
CA THR A 144 -1.55 -9.30 -3.57
C THR A 144 -2.70 -10.23 -3.21
N LEU A 145 -2.92 -10.51 -1.92
CA LEU A 145 -4.07 -11.28 -1.48
C LEU A 145 -5.41 -10.60 -1.85
N LEU A 146 -5.52 -9.28 -1.71
CA LEU A 146 -6.72 -8.54 -2.12
C LEU A 146 -6.93 -8.54 -3.64
N GLU A 147 -5.83 -8.52 -4.41
CA GLU A 147 -5.83 -8.64 -5.85
C GLU A 147 -6.33 -10.01 -6.30
N ASP A 148 -5.82 -11.08 -5.70
CA ASP A 148 -6.17 -12.48 -5.99
C ASP A 148 -7.64 -12.80 -5.65
N ILE A 149 -8.21 -12.15 -4.64
CA ILE A 149 -9.65 -12.26 -4.30
C ILE A 149 -10.54 -11.55 -5.35
N GLY A 150 -9.93 -10.82 -6.30
CA GLY A 150 -10.64 -10.04 -7.30
C GLY A 150 -11.45 -8.90 -6.67
N TYR A 151 -10.99 -8.39 -5.51
CA TYR A 151 -11.63 -7.27 -4.85
C TYR A 151 -11.19 -5.94 -5.46
N LEU A 152 -9.89 -5.78 -5.76
CA LEU A 152 -9.35 -4.58 -6.41
C LEU A 152 -10.08 -4.23 -7.72
N PRO A 153 -10.36 -5.17 -8.66
CA PRO A 153 -11.14 -4.86 -9.86
C PRO A 153 -12.57 -4.40 -9.59
N ARG A 154 -13.21 -4.87 -8.51
CA ARG A 154 -14.58 -4.46 -8.15
C ARG A 154 -14.61 -3.07 -7.52
N LEU A 155 -13.67 -2.80 -6.61
CA LEU A 155 -13.43 -1.48 -6.05
C LEU A 155 -13.15 -0.46 -7.16
N ALA A 156 -12.42 -0.90 -8.19
CA ALA A 156 -12.10 -0.07 -9.34
C ALA A 156 -13.35 0.44 -10.06
N VAL A 157 -14.26 -0.46 -10.44
CA VAL A 157 -15.51 -0.08 -11.12
C VAL A 157 -16.33 0.91 -10.28
N LEU A 158 -16.32 0.77 -8.95
CA LEU A 158 -17.04 1.68 -8.05
C LEU A 158 -16.43 3.09 -8.03
N ILE A 159 -15.10 3.20 -7.98
CA ILE A 159 -14.37 4.48 -7.89
C ILE A 159 -14.22 5.16 -9.26
N ASP A 160 -14.34 4.42 -10.37
CA ASP A 160 -14.19 4.93 -11.74
C ASP A 160 -15.10 6.14 -12.01
N THR A 161 -16.34 6.15 -11.48
CA THR A 161 -17.27 7.27 -11.64
C THR A 161 -16.77 8.56 -10.98
N ILE A 162 -16.05 8.45 -9.86
CA ILE A 162 -15.45 9.60 -9.15
C ILE A 162 -14.21 10.08 -9.91
N LEU A 163 -13.37 9.17 -10.36
CA LEU A 163 -12.16 9.50 -11.14
C LEU A 163 -12.49 10.15 -12.48
N HIS A 164 -13.57 9.72 -13.14
CA HIS A 164 -14.06 10.36 -14.36
C HIS A 164 -14.45 11.82 -14.15
N LYS A 165 -15.03 12.18 -12.98
CA LYS A 165 -15.33 13.58 -12.65
C LYS A 165 -14.08 14.45 -12.52
N ILE A 166 -12.95 13.85 -12.14
CA ILE A 166 -11.65 14.52 -12.02
C ILE A 166 -10.90 14.52 -13.37
N GLY A 167 -11.44 13.84 -14.39
CA GLY A 167 -10.83 13.73 -15.72
C GLY A 167 -9.74 12.65 -15.81
N LEU A 168 -9.70 11.71 -14.87
CA LEU A 168 -8.79 10.56 -14.88
C LEU A 168 -9.53 9.31 -15.40
N HIS A 169 -8.82 8.52 -16.19
CA HIS A 169 -9.32 7.26 -16.75
C HIS A 169 -9.14 6.11 -15.73
N GLY A 170 -9.96 5.05 -15.81
CA GLY A 170 -10.01 3.95 -14.83
C GLY A 170 -8.67 3.25 -14.53
N TYR A 171 -7.64 3.40 -15.35
CA TYR A 171 -6.27 2.95 -15.03
C TYR A 171 -5.63 3.67 -13.83
N ALA A 172 -6.17 4.81 -13.39
CA ALA A 172 -5.69 5.58 -12.24
C ALA A 172 -5.97 4.91 -10.87
N ILE A 173 -6.71 3.79 -10.86
CA ILE A 173 -7.17 3.17 -9.62
C ILE A 173 -6.04 2.41 -8.93
N VAL A 174 -5.26 1.65 -9.71
CA VAL A 174 -4.10 0.90 -9.21
C VAL A 174 -3.15 1.80 -8.42
N PRO A 175 -2.69 2.96 -8.95
CA PRO A 175 -1.85 3.87 -8.18
C PRO A 175 -2.57 4.49 -6.99
N THR A 176 -3.88 4.75 -7.07
CA THR A 176 -4.66 5.30 -5.94
C THR A 176 -4.65 4.35 -4.74
N ILE A 177 -4.89 3.05 -4.97
CA ILE A 177 -4.93 2.05 -3.90
C ILE A 177 -3.52 1.78 -3.35
N LEU A 178 -2.51 1.71 -4.23
CA LEU A 178 -1.10 1.60 -3.82
C LEU A 178 -0.65 2.79 -2.96
N GLY A 179 -1.18 3.99 -3.23
CA GLY A 179 -0.83 5.24 -2.52
C GLY A 179 -1.12 5.20 -1.03
N PHE A 180 -2.23 4.58 -0.63
CA PHE A 180 -2.59 4.42 0.79
C PHE A 180 -1.53 3.64 1.59
N GLY A 181 -0.80 2.72 0.96
CA GLY A 181 0.34 2.07 1.62
C GLY A 181 1.58 2.93 1.53
N CYS A 182 2.11 3.09 0.32
CA CYS A 182 3.33 3.85 0.09
C CYS A 182 3.25 4.66 -1.21
N ASN A 183 3.50 5.96 -1.09
CA ASN A 183 3.46 6.87 -2.23
C ASN A 183 4.59 6.62 -3.26
N VAL A 184 5.74 6.06 -2.84
CA VAL A 184 6.88 5.79 -3.74
C VAL A 184 6.51 4.81 -4.87
N PRO A 185 6.03 3.58 -4.59
CA PRO A 185 5.59 2.69 -5.65
C PRO A 185 4.31 3.14 -6.32
N ALA A 186 3.42 3.85 -5.63
CA ALA A 186 2.19 4.38 -6.22
C ALA A 186 2.49 5.39 -7.33
N VAL A 187 3.42 6.32 -7.09
CA VAL A 187 3.94 7.24 -8.09
C VAL A 187 4.57 6.47 -9.26
N THR A 188 5.32 5.41 -8.98
CA THR A 188 5.91 4.56 -10.03
C THR A 188 4.84 3.86 -10.88
N ALA A 189 3.74 3.41 -10.26
CA ALA A 189 2.62 2.77 -10.93
C ALA A 189 1.83 3.74 -11.84
N THR A 190 1.96 5.06 -11.67
CA THR A 190 1.34 6.05 -12.58
C THR A 190 1.88 5.97 -14.02
N ARG A 191 2.99 5.26 -14.25
CA ARG A 191 3.54 5.02 -15.60
C ARG A 191 2.52 4.39 -16.56
N ILE A 192 1.53 3.67 -16.05
CA ILE A 192 0.47 3.02 -16.85
C ILE A 192 -0.47 4.06 -17.51
N LEU A 193 -0.57 5.28 -16.97
CA LEU A 193 -1.43 6.32 -17.55
C LEU A 193 -0.86 6.83 -18.89
N GLU A 194 -1.74 7.03 -19.87
CA GLU A 194 -1.38 7.35 -21.26
C GLU A 194 -0.78 8.76 -21.43
N THR A 195 -1.35 9.75 -20.73
CA THR A 195 -0.95 11.16 -20.92
C THR A 195 -0.11 11.69 -19.76
N LYS A 196 0.87 12.56 -20.08
CA LYS A 196 1.68 13.25 -19.06
C LYS A 196 0.83 14.11 -18.11
N LYS A 197 -0.24 14.72 -18.63
CA LYS A 197 -1.18 15.52 -17.82
C LYS A 197 -1.88 14.66 -16.76
N GLN A 198 -2.37 13.49 -17.14
CA GLN A 198 -2.98 12.57 -16.18
C GLN A 198 -1.98 12.04 -15.16
N ARG A 199 -0.74 11.74 -15.56
CA ARG A 199 0.33 11.34 -14.62
C ARG A 199 0.59 12.42 -13.58
N PHE A 200 0.73 13.68 -14.02
CA PHE A 200 0.95 14.80 -13.11
C PHE A 200 -0.23 14.98 -12.13
N MET A 201 -1.47 14.95 -12.64
CA MET A 201 -2.66 15.02 -11.77
C MET A 201 -2.70 13.88 -10.74
N MET A 202 -2.37 12.66 -11.16
CA MET A 202 -2.35 11.50 -10.26
C MET A 202 -1.24 11.60 -9.21
N MET A 203 -0.03 12.02 -9.59
CA MET A 203 1.07 12.22 -8.65
C MET A 203 0.74 13.29 -7.61
N THR A 204 0.13 14.40 -8.02
CA THR A 204 -0.33 15.46 -7.11
C THR A 204 -1.45 14.96 -6.18
N LEU A 205 -2.37 14.14 -6.70
CA LEU A 205 -3.41 13.52 -5.89
C LEU A 205 -2.82 12.61 -4.81
N LEU A 206 -1.84 11.76 -5.18
CA LEU A 206 -1.14 10.87 -4.25
C LEU A 206 -0.36 11.65 -3.19
N GLY A 207 0.37 12.69 -3.59
CA GLY A 207 1.22 13.43 -2.65
C GLY A 207 0.48 14.30 -1.65
N ILE A 208 -0.70 14.83 -2.03
CA ILE A 208 -1.42 15.83 -1.21
C ILE A 208 -2.66 15.23 -0.53
N PHE A 209 -3.44 14.42 -1.24
CA PHE A 209 -4.77 13.99 -0.76
C PHE A 209 -4.77 12.59 -0.15
N ILE A 210 -3.79 11.75 -0.49
CA ILE A 210 -3.74 10.35 -0.04
C ILE A 210 -2.56 10.21 0.92
N PRO A 211 -2.82 10.19 2.24
CA PRO A 211 -1.75 9.98 3.21
C PRO A 211 -1.22 8.55 3.05
N CYS A 212 0.10 8.40 2.93
CA CYS A 212 0.72 7.08 2.97
C CYS A 212 0.75 6.53 4.40
N GLY A 213 1.03 5.24 4.57
CA GLY A 213 1.01 4.61 5.89
C GLY A 213 1.90 5.28 6.94
N ALA A 214 3.05 5.84 6.54
CA ALA A 214 3.90 6.61 7.44
C ALA A 214 3.25 7.95 7.87
N GLN A 215 2.56 8.64 6.96
CA GLN A 215 1.84 9.87 7.29
C GLN A 215 0.63 9.58 8.19
N LEU A 216 -0.08 8.48 7.95
CA LEU A 216 -1.18 8.03 8.80
C LEU A 216 -0.70 7.70 10.22
N GLY A 217 0.41 6.98 10.36
CA GLY A 217 0.99 6.67 11.68
C GLY A 217 1.34 7.92 12.48
N ILE A 218 1.97 8.92 11.86
CA ILE A 218 2.27 10.20 12.52
C ILE A 218 0.97 10.94 12.91
N MET A 219 -0.07 10.90 12.06
CA MET A 219 -1.35 11.54 12.39
C MET A 219 -2.08 10.85 13.55
N GLU A 220 -1.94 9.53 13.67
CA GLU A 220 -2.56 8.74 14.74
C GLU A 220 -1.86 8.93 16.08
N GLU A 221 -0.53 9.12 16.08
CA GLU A 221 0.26 9.38 17.30
C GLU A 221 0.02 10.78 17.92
N VAL A 222 -0.52 11.72 17.14
CA VAL A 222 -0.80 13.11 17.58
C VAL A 222 -2.17 13.26 18.26
N ILE A 223 -3.00 12.21 18.31
CA ILE A 223 -4.33 12.19 18.95
C ILE A 223 -4.31 11.34 20.22
#